data_AF-A0A1V6FH39-F1
#
_entry.id   AF-A0A1V6FH39-F1
#
_cell.length_a   1.000
_cell.length_b   1.000
_cell.length_c   1.000
_cell.angle_alpha   90.00
_cell.angle_beta   90.00
_cell.angle_gamma   90.00
#
_symmetry.space_group_name_H-M   'P 1'
#
loop_
_entity.id
_entity.type
_entity.pdbx_description
1 polymer ?
#
loop_
_entity_poly.entity_id
_entity_poly.type
_entity_poly.pdbx_seq_one_letter_code
_entity_poly.pdbx_strand_id
1 'polypeptide(L)'
;MLPPLFAPHDPIFVYRNSPKIATTFRESVDTLKMGKNLVIFPENPTKFSEYVSELYSGFVDIARIYYHQTGKIIKFYPVYVPADIKKIMVGVPIEYNPENDSSHERLRISEYLKIQIDALGRKSGTKKFIPFMRPEFYEFYPEFVNDPASYWSFCNKERSE
;
A
#
# COMPACT_ATOMS: atom_id res chain seq x y z
N MET A 1 22.98 -0.73 -0.85
CA MET A 1 22.72 0.66 -0.41
C MET A 1 22.03 1.36 -1.58
N LEU A 2 20.76 1.76 -1.48
CA LEU A 2 20.08 2.51 -2.56
C LEU A 2 20.46 4.00 -2.46
N PRO A 3 21.13 4.62 -3.45
CA PRO A 3 21.51 6.04 -3.43
C PRO A 3 20.43 6.95 -4.09
N PRO A 4 20.61 8.28 -4.09
CA PRO A 4 19.87 9.28 -3.33
C PRO A 4 18.57 9.77 -4.03
N LEU A 5 17.63 8.89 -4.39
CA LEU A 5 16.35 9.34 -4.94
C LEU A 5 15.37 9.85 -3.87
N PHE A 6 15.50 9.37 -2.62
CA PHE A 6 14.53 9.64 -1.55
C PHE A 6 15.00 10.65 -0.49
N ALA A 7 16.25 11.13 -0.56
CA ALA A 7 16.78 12.09 0.40
C ALA A 7 15.95 13.38 0.55
N PRO A 8 15.25 13.91 -0.48
CA PRO A 8 14.40 15.08 -0.33
C PRO A 8 12.98 14.79 0.21
N HIS A 9 12.60 13.53 0.40
CA HIS A 9 11.18 13.12 0.50
C HIS A 9 10.76 12.53 1.86
N ASP A 10 11.56 12.71 2.93
CA ASP A 10 11.27 12.21 4.30
C ASP A 10 10.63 10.79 4.32
N PRO A 11 11.29 9.77 3.73
CA PRO A 11 10.67 8.44 3.61
C PRO A 11 10.51 7.78 4.97
N ILE A 12 9.34 7.16 5.20
CA ILE A 12 9.08 6.33 6.37
C ILE A 12 9.38 4.87 6.00
N PHE A 13 10.32 4.25 6.70
CA PHE A 13 10.71 2.86 6.43
C PHE A 13 9.64 1.88 6.92
N VAL A 14 9.30 0.88 6.09
CA VAL A 14 8.34 -0.17 6.42
C VAL A 14 9.07 -1.42 6.88
N TYR A 15 8.98 -1.74 8.17
CA TYR A 15 9.57 -2.95 8.76
C TYR A 15 8.53 -4.08 8.82
N ARG A 16 8.73 -5.15 8.07
CA ARG A 16 7.83 -6.33 8.09
C ARG A 16 8.35 -7.39 9.06
N ASN A 17 7.43 -8.10 9.73
CA ASN A 17 7.74 -9.19 10.66
C ASN A 17 8.82 -8.85 11.70
N SER A 18 8.84 -7.59 12.14
CA SER A 18 9.85 -7.06 13.05
C SER A 18 9.19 -6.18 14.11
N PRO A 19 9.65 -6.20 15.36
CA PRO A 19 9.21 -5.25 16.38
C PRO A 19 9.39 -3.78 15.95
N LYS A 20 10.30 -3.51 15.00
CA LYS A 20 10.53 -2.18 14.41
C LYS A 20 9.33 -1.64 13.64
N ILE A 21 8.29 -2.44 13.34
CA ILE A 21 7.04 -1.94 12.73
C ILE A 21 6.38 -0.85 13.58
N ALA A 22 6.56 -0.89 14.91
CA ALA A 22 6.07 0.16 15.81
C ALA A 22 6.68 1.54 15.45
N THR A 23 7.92 1.58 14.97
CA THR A 23 8.58 2.80 14.48
C THR A 23 7.87 3.34 13.24
N THR A 24 7.54 2.48 12.26
CA THR A 24 6.79 2.86 11.06
C THR A 24 5.46 3.55 11.42
N PHE A 25 4.71 2.95 12.35
CA PHE A 25 3.44 3.51 12.81
C PHE A 25 3.61 4.86 13.51
N ARG A 26 4.58 4.96 14.42
CA ARG A 26 4.87 6.20 15.15
C ARG A 26 5.22 7.34 14.20
N GLU A 27 6.18 7.13 13.29
CA GLU A 27 6.61 8.14 12.31
C GLU A 27 5.47 8.55 11.38
N SER A 28 4.60 7.61 10.99
CA SER A 28 3.41 7.89 10.19
C SER A 28 2.42 8.80 10.92
N VAL A 29 2.12 8.47 12.19
CA VAL A 29 1.18 9.27 13.00
C VAL A 29 1.75 10.64 13.33
N ASP A 30 3.04 10.75 13.64
CA ASP A 30 3.69 12.04 13.90
C ASP A 30 3.67 12.92 12.65
N THR A 31 3.92 12.35 11.47
CA THR A 31 3.81 13.05 10.19
C THR A 31 2.40 13.59 9.94
N LEU A 32 1.36 12.79 10.19
CA LEU A 32 -0.04 13.23 10.10
C LEU A 32 -0.37 14.34 11.12
N LYS A 33 0.19 14.28 12.34
CA LYS A 33 0.01 15.31 13.37
C LYS A 33 0.65 16.64 13.00
N MET A 34 1.69 16.62 12.17
CA MET A 34 2.29 17.82 11.56
C MET A 34 1.44 18.40 10.42
N GLY A 35 0.29 17.81 10.09
CA GLY A 35 -0.57 18.25 8.99
C GLY A 35 -0.08 17.84 7.59
N LYS A 36 0.91 16.94 7.51
CA LYS A 36 1.37 16.35 6.25
C LYS A 36 0.48 15.16 5.86
N ASN A 37 0.40 14.88 4.56
CA ASN A 37 -0.28 13.69 4.03
C ASN A 37 0.71 12.53 3.86
N LEU A 38 0.20 11.29 3.89
CA LEU A 38 0.98 10.08 3.64
C LEU A 38 0.61 9.46 2.28
N VAL A 39 1.62 8.95 1.58
CA VAL A 39 1.44 8.06 0.43
C VAL A 39 1.86 6.66 0.86
N ILE A 40 0.97 5.69 0.72
CA ILE A 40 1.17 4.31 1.14
C ILE A 40 0.93 3.42 -0.08
N PHE A 41 1.79 2.43 -0.26
CA PHE A 41 1.66 1.37 -1.26
C PHE A 41 1.30 0.06 -0.55
N PRO A 42 0.00 -0.21 -0.30
CA PRO A 42 -0.46 -1.34 0.49
C PRO A 42 -0.57 -2.63 -0.32
N GLU A 43 -0.20 -2.63 -1.61
CA GLU A 43 -0.31 -3.77 -2.51
C GLU A 43 0.48 -4.97 -1.98
N ASN A 44 -0.16 -6.13 -2.04
CA ASN A 44 0.47 -7.42 -1.83
C ASN A 44 0.62 -8.15 -3.18
N PRO A 45 1.36 -9.26 -3.22
CA PRO A 45 1.64 -9.95 -4.47
C PRO A 45 0.43 -10.66 -5.09
N THR A 46 -0.62 -10.95 -4.30
CA THR A 46 -1.80 -11.67 -4.77
C THR A 46 -2.58 -10.80 -5.75
N LYS A 47 -2.81 -11.29 -6.96
CA LYS A 47 -3.52 -10.56 -8.01
C LYS A 47 -5.01 -10.43 -7.67
N PHE A 48 -5.57 -9.23 -7.85
CA PHE A 48 -7.03 -8.99 -7.84
C PHE A 48 -7.56 -8.74 -9.25
N SER A 49 -6.92 -7.84 -10.00
CA SER A 49 -7.25 -7.54 -11.40
C SER A 49 -5.98 -7.23 -12.22
N GLU A 50 -6.14 -6.73 -13.45
CA GLU A 50 -5.04 -6.21 -14.27
C GLU A 50 -4.55 -4.83 -13.82
N TYR A 51 -5.33 -4.14 -12.98
CA TYR A 51 -5.08 -2.76 -12.55
C TYR A 51 -4.56 -2.67 -11.11
N VAL A 52 -4.92 -3.63 -10.25
CA VAL A 52 -4.55 -3.60 -8.83
C VAL A 52 -4.41 -5.03 -8.28
N SER A 53 -3.53 -5.19 -7.30
CA SER A 53 -3.42 -6.40 -6.49
C SER A 53 -4.36 -6.36 -5.29
N GLU A 54 -4.44 -7.47 -4.56
CA GLU A 54 -4.95 -7.45 -3.19
C GLU A 54 -4.11 -6.51 -2.32
N LEU A 55 -4.73 -5.98 -1.26
CA LEU A 55 -4.08 -5.02 -0.35
C LEU A 55 -3.85 -5.66 1.01
N TYR A 56 -2.70 -5.43 1.63
CA TYR A 56 -2.56 -5.62 3.07
C TYR A 56 -3.47 -4.62 3.80
N SER A 57 -4.16 -5.04 4.86
CA SER A 57 -5.08 -4.16 5.59
C SER A 57 -4.46 -3.46 6.81
N GLY A 58 -3.25 -3.86 7.21
CA GLY A 58 -2.59 -3.35 8.42
C GLY A 58 -2.27 -1.86 8.41
N PHE A 59 -2.17 -1.22 7.24
CA PHE A 59 -1.93 0.23 7.17
C PHE A 59 -3.07 1.06 7.79
N VAL A 60 -4.28 0.51 7.87
CA VAL A 60 -5.45 1.16 8.49
C VAL A 60 -5.22 1.43 9.98
N ASP A 61 -4.32 0.69 10.65
CA ASP A 61 -3.96 0.96 12.04
C ASP A 61 -3.36 2.34 12.27
N ILE A 62 -2.79 2.98 11.24
CA ILE A 62 -2.33 4.37 11.32
C ILE A 62 -3.51 5.28 11.72
N ALA A 63 -4.70 5.07 11.14
CA ALA A 63 -5.90 5.83 11.47
C ALA A 63 -6.36 5.59 12.91
N ARG A 64 -6.34 4.32 13.34
CA ARG A 64 -6.71 3.93 14.71
C ARG A 64 -5.82 4.60 15.75
N ILE A 65 -4.50 4.56 15.54
CA ILE A 65 -3.52 5.18 16.45
C ILE A 65 -3.66 6.70 16.41
N TYR A 66 -3.82 7.29 15.21
CA TYR A 66 -4.00 8.73 15.05
C TYR A 66 -5.27 9.23 15.75
N TYR A 67 -6.40 8.54 15.58
CA TYR A 67 -7.66 8.86 16.26
C TYR A 67 -7.51 8.78 17.77
N HIS A 68 -6.92 7.69 18.30
CA HIS A 68 -6.67 7.56 19.73
C HIS A 68 -5.82 8.71 20.30
N GLN A 69 -4.86 9.24 19.55
CA GLN A 69 -3.98 10.32 20.01
C GLN A 69 -4.57 11.73 19.85
N THR A 70 -5.55 11.92 18.96
CA THR A 70 -5.97 13.27 18.53
C THR A 70 -7.47 13.51 18.54
N GLY A 71 -8.28 12.46 18.59
CA GLY A 71 -9.73 12.49 18.41
C GLY A 71 -10.18 12.83 16.98
N LYS A 72 -9.26 12.95 16.01
CA LYS A 72 -9.56 13.36 14.63
C LYS A 72 -9.66 12.16 13.69
N ILE A 73 -10.62 12.22 12.77
CA ILE A 73 -10.84 11.22 11.73
C ILE A 73 -10.01 11.55 10.49
N ILE A 74 -9.27 10.57 9.96
CA ILE A 74 -8.55 10.69 8.70
C ILE A 74 -9.30 10.02 7.55
N LYS A 75 -8.94 10.44 6.33
CA LYS A 75 -9.52 9.97 5.07
C LYS A 75 -8.47 9.17 4.29
N PHE A 76 -8.90 8.06 3.71
CA PHE A 76 -8.12 7.30 2.76
C PHE A 76 -8.62 7.56 1.34
N TYR A 77 -7.71 7.94 0.44
CA TYR A 77 -8.02 8.24 -0.94
C TYR A 77 -7.56 7.09 -1.84
N PRO A 78 -8.45 6.48 -2.65
CA PRO A 78 -8.03 5.55 -3.68
C PRO A 78 -7.33 6.34 -4.80
N VAL A 79 -6.11 5.93 -5.16
CA VAL A 79 -5.30 6.59 -6.18
C VAL A 79 -4.85 5.57 -7.21
N TYR A 80 -5.00 5.91 -8.49
CA TYR A 80 -4.47 5.14 -9.60
C TYR A 80 -3.59 6.02 -10.50
N VAL A 81 -2.42 5.51 -10.86
CA VAL A 81 -1.45 6.19 -11.72
C VAL A 81 -1.12 5.29 -12.92
N PRO A 82 -1.75 5.50 -14.08
CA PRO A 82 -1.47 4.70 -15.26
C PRO A 82 -0.06 4.98 -15.79
N ALA A 83 0.63 3.94 -16.27
CA ALA A 83 2.03 4.05 -16.67
C ALA A 83 2.27 4.75 -18.02
N ASP A 84 1.25 4.77 -18.89
CA ASP A 84 1.29 5.32 -20.24
C ASP A 84 0.47 6.62 -20.37
N ILE A 85 -0.24 7.03 -19.32
CA ILE A 85 -1.06 8.23 -19.28
C ILE A 85 -0.48 9.15 -18.20
N LYS A 86 -0.12 10.38 -18.57
CA LYS A 86 0.44 11.40 -17.66
C LYS A 86 -0.62 12.02 -16.72
N LYS A 87 -1.34 11.19 -15.98
CA LYS A 87 -2.42 11.60 -15.06
C LYS A 87 -2.32 10.85 -13.73
N ILE A 88 -2.71 11.53 -12.67
CA ILE A 88 -2.99 10.91 -11.37
C ILE A 88 -4.50 10.95 -11.19
N MET A 89 -5.10 9.79 -10.97
CA MET A 89 -6.54 9.66 -10.78
C MET A 89 -6.82 9.42 -9.31
N VAL A 90 -7.61 10.31 -8.70
CA VAL A 90 -7.99 10.23 -7.28
C VAL A 90 -9.50 10.01 -7.20
N GLY A 91 -9.92 8.96 -6.50
CA GLY A 91 -11.33 8.65 -6.29
C GLY A 91 -11.91 9.27 -5.03
N VAL A 92 -13.17 8.94 -4.74
CA VAL A 92 -13.86 9.39 -3.54
C VAL A 92 -13.19 8.79 -2.30
N PRO A 93 -12.89 9.60 -1.27
CA PRO A 93 -12.27 9.09 -0.06
C PRO A 93 -13.26 8.30 0.81
N ILE A 94 -12.71 7.39 1.62
CA ILE A 94 -13.40 6.75 2.74
C ILE A 94 -12.86 7.27 4.07
N GLU A 95 -13.75 7.58 4.99
CA GLU A 95 -13.40 8.01 6.36
C GLU A 95 -13.17 6.80 7.26
N TYR A 96 -12.19 6.92 8.16
CA TYR A 96 -12.02 5.98 9.27
C TYR A 96 -13.20 6.07 10.24
N ASN A 97 -13.78 4.93 10.60
CA ASN A 97 -14.85 4.83 11.58
C ASN A 97 -14.33 4.18 12.88
N PRO A 98 -14.17 4.94 13.98
CA PRO A 98 -13.71 4.39 15.26
C PRO A 98 -14.72 3.48 15.96
N GLU A 99 -16.00 3.53 15.57
CA GLU A 99 -17.06 2.71 16.18
C GLU A 99 -17.06 1.26 15.69
N ASN A 100 -16.38 1.00 14.56
CA ASN A 100 -16.25 -0.35 14.04
C ASN A 100 -15.17 -1.14 14.78
N ASP A 101 -15.34 -2.46 14.90
CA ASP A 101 -14.25 -3.30 15.39
C ASP A 101 -13.03 -3.21 14.47
N SER A 102 -11.83 -3.35 15.04
CA SER A 102 -10.59 -3.08 14.31
C SER A 102 -10.39 -4.00 13.10
N SER A 103 -10.87 -5.25 13.16
CA SER A 103 -10.72 -6.21 12.07
C SER A 103 -11.67 -5.89 10.92
N HIS A 104 -12.93 -5.58 11.23
CA HIS A 104 -13.92 -5.14 10.27
C HIS A 104 -13.51 -3.83 9.60
N GLU A 105 -13.02 -2.86 10.37
CA GLU A 105 -12.66 -1.56 9.82
C GLU A 105 -11.45 -1.63 8.88
N ARG A 106 -10.47 -2.46 9.22
CA ARG A 106 -9.35 -2.82 8.34
C ARG A 106 -9.86 -3.36 7.01
N LEU A 107 -10.75 -4.35 7.05
CA LEU A 107 -11.29 -5.00 5.85
C LEU A 107 -12.15 -4.01 5.02
N ARG A 108 -13.01 -3.24 5.67
CA ARG A 108 -13.90 -2.27 5.02
C ARG A 108 -13.11 -1.25 4.21
N ILE A 109 -12.07 -0.66 4.81
CA ILE A 109 -11.23 0.34 4.12
C ILE A 109 -10.39 -0.33 3.03
N SER A 110 -9.74 -1.46 3.29
CA SER A 110 -8.89 -2.11 2.28
C SER A 110 -9.69 -2.58 1.06
N GLU A 111 -10.86 -3.20 1.27
CA GLU A 111 -11.73 -3.64 0.18
C GLU A 111 -12.29 -2.45 -0.61
N TYR A 112 -12.74 -1.40 0.07
CA TYR A 112 -13.21 -0.18 -0.60
C TYR A 112 -12.12 0.41 -1.49
N LEU A 113 -10.90 0.59 -0.96
CA LEU A 113 -9.81 1.17 -1.73
C LEU A 113 -9.44 0.29 -2.93
N LYS A 114 -9.36 -1.03 -2.75
CA LYS A 114 -9.07 -1.99 -3.83
C LYS A 114 -10.09 -1.87 -4.97
N ILE A 115 -11.38 -1.92 -4.64
CA ILE A 115 -12.48 -1.82 -5.63
C ILE A 115 -12.44 -0.47 -6.35
N GLN A 116 -12.22 0.62 -5.61
CA GLN A 116 -12.18 1.96 -6.20
C GLN A 116 -10.94 2.16 -7.08
N ILE A 117 -9.77 1.64 -6.70
CA ILE A 117 -8.56 1.69 -7.53
C ILE A 117 -8.77 0.90 -8.84
N ASP A 118 -9.38 -0.30 -8.77
CA ASP A 118 -9.73 -1.08 -9.97
C ASP A 118 -10.67 -0.30 -10.89
N ALA A 119 -11.69 0.34 -10.33
CA ALA A 119 -12.63 1.17 -11.09
C ALA A 119 -11.95 2.38 -11.78
N LEU A 120 -11.01 3.04 -11.09
CA LEU A 120 -10.19 4.11 -11.68
C LEU A 120 -9.32 3.56 -12.82
N GLY A 121 -8.72 2.38 -12.62
CA GLY A 121 -7.94 1.67 -13.62
C GLY A 121 -8.72 1.43 -14.90
N ARG A 122 -9.90 0.80 -14.79
CA ARG A 122 -10.80 0.55 -15.93
C ARG A 122 -11.22 1.82 -16.65
N LYS A 123 -11.50 2.89 -15.91
CA LYS A 123 -11.91 4.18 -16.47
C LYS A 123 -10.75 4.93 -17.15
N SER A 124 -9.50 4.64 -16.79
CA SER A 124 -8.33 5.38 -17.28
C SER A 124 -8.13 5.26 -18.79
N GLY A 125 -8.52 4.13 -19.38
CA GLY A 125 -8.23 3.80 -20.78
C GLY A 125 -6.76 3.46 -21.04
N THR A 126 -5.99 3.15 -20.00
CA THR A 126 -4.60 2.64 -20.12
C THR A 126 -4.55 1.41 -21.00
N LYS A 127 -3.48 1.30 -21.79
CA LYS A 127 -3.14 0.10 -22.55
C LYS A 127 -1.93 -0.62 -21.96
N LYS A 128 -1.27 0.00 -20.96
CA LYS A 128 -0.09 -0.53 -20.30
C LYS A 128 -0.43 -0.94 -18.86
N PHE A 129 -0.46 -2.25 -18.66
CA PHE A 129 -0.65 -2.88 -17.35
C PHE A 129 0.71 -3.17 -16.73
N ILE A 130 0.90 -2.74 -15.48
CA ILE A 130 2.14 -3.00 -14.74
C ILE A 130 1.89 -4.16 -13.79
N PRO A 131 2.47 -5.34 -14.05
CA PRO A 131 2.43 -6.44 -13.08
C PRO A 131 3.20 -6.06 -11.80
N PHE A 132 2.85 -6.71 -10.68
CA PHE A 132 3.48 -6.46 -9.38
C PHE A 132 5.01 -6.60 -9.43
N MET A 133 5.52 -7.60 -10.16
CA MET A 133 6.92 -7.72 -10.57
C MET A 133 7.01 -7.58 -12.09
N ARG A 134 8.11 -7.04 -12.62
CA ARG A 134 8.28 -6.87 -14.07
C ARG A 134 8.31 -8.21 -14.80
N PRO A 135 7.91 -8.29 -16.09
CA PRO A 135 7.99 -9.53 -16.85
C PRO A 135 9.38 -10.18 -16.84
N GLU A 136 10.44 -9.38 -16.95
CA GLU A 136 11.83 -9.89 -16.96
C GLU A 136 12.20 -10.58 -15.64
N PHE A 137 11.57 -10.19 -14.53
CA PHE A 137 11.78 -10.87 -13.24
C PHE A 137 11.34 -12.34 -13.31
N TYR A 138 10.23 -12.61 -14.01
CA TYR A 138 9.69 -13.96 -14.15
C TYR A 138 10.46 -14.83 -15.15
N GLU A 139 11.34 -14.25 -15.98
CA GLU A 139 12.27 -15.04 -16.79
C GLU A 139 13.32 -15.72 -15.91
N PHE A 140 13.76 -15.06 -14.83
CA PHE A 140 14.71 -15.61 -13.87
C PHE A 140 14.04 -16.47 -12.80
N TYR A 141 12.76 -16.20 -12.48
CA TYR A 141 12.01 -16.89 -11.44
C TYR A 141 10.59 -17.29 -11.90
N PRO A 142 10.47 -18.20 -12.88
CA PRO A 142 9.19 -18.60 -13.45
C PRO A 142 8.24 -19.25 -12.42
N GLU A 143 8.79 -19.85 -11.36
CA GLU A 143 8.04 -20.46 -10.26
C GLU A 143 7.19 -19.45 -9.48
N PHE A 144 7.55 -18.16 -9.50
CA PHE A 144 6.81 -17.10 -8.79
C PHE A 144 5.75 -16.41 -9.66
N VAL A 145 5.59 -16.79 -10.93
CA VAL A 145 4.60 -16.19 -11.85
C VAL A 145 3.18 -16.29 -11.29
N ASN A 146 2.82 -17.46 -10.76
CA ASN A 146 1.50 -17.74 -10.20
C ASN A 146 1.49 -17.71 -8.66
N ASP A 147 2.65 -17.51 -8.04
CA ASP A 147 2.80 -17.39 -6.59
C ASP A 147 3.89 -16.36 -6.20
N PRO A 148 3.64 -15.07 -6.50
CA PRO A 148 4.59 -14.02 -6.13
C PRO A 148 4.61 -13.75 -4.61
N ALA A 149 3.76 -14.40 -3.81
CA ALA A 149 3.83 -14.36 -2.35
C ALA A 149 4.99 -15.24 -1.84
N SER A 150 5.21 -16.41 -2.44
CA SER A 150 6.35 -17.28 -2.13
C SER A 150 7.72 -16.65 -2.42
N TYR A 151 7.80 -15.70 -3.36
CA TYR A 151 9.02 -14.91 -3.58
C TYR A 151 9.50 -14.19 -2.32
N TRP A 152 8.61 -13.57 -1.55
CA TRP A 152 9.03 -12.88 -0.32
C TRP A 152 9.51 -13.85 0.74
N SER A 153 8.92 -15.05 0.82
CA SER A 153 9.41 -16.11 1.70
C SER A 153 10.81 -16.58 1.29
N PHE A 154 11.07 -16.68 -0.01
CA PHE A 154 12.41 -16.96 -0.57
C PHE A 154 13.40 -15.84 -0.19
N CYS A 155 13.09 -14.57 -0.50
CA CYS A 155 13.97 -13.44 -0.15
C CYS A 155 14.20 -13.25 1.35
N ASN A 156 13.21 -13.57 2.18
CA ASN A 156 13.36 -13.44 3.63
C ASN A 156 14.23 -14.57 4.21
N LYS A 157 14.19 -15.78 3.63
CA LYS A 157 15.11 -16.87 4.01
C LYS A 157 16.56 -16.50 3.70
N GLU A 158 16.84 -15.97 2.51
CA GLU A 158 18.21 -15.57 2.13
C GLU A 158 18.79 -14.41 2.94
N ARG A 159 17.96 -13.63 3.64
CA ARG A 159 18.40 -12.51 4.51
C ARG A 159 18.55 -12.91 5.98
N SER A 160 18.29 -14.17 6.30
CA SER A 160 18.39 -14.74 7.64
C SER A 160 19.70 -15.53 7.86
N GLU A 161 20.54 -15.62 6.83
CA GLU A 161 21.92 -16.13 6.85
C GLU A 161 22.91 -14.96 6.72
#